data_AF-A0A809QYH4-F1
#
_entry.id   AF-A0A809QYH4-F1
#
_cell.length_a   1.000
_cell.length_b   1.000
_cell.length_c   1.000
_cell.angle_alpha   90.00
_cell.angle_beta   90.00
_cell.angle_gamma   90.00
#
_symmetry.space_group_name_H-M   'P 1'
#
loop_
_entity.id
_entity.type
_entity.pdbx_description
1 polymer ?
#
loop_
_entity_poly.entity_id
_entity_poly.type
_entity_poly.pdbx_seq_one_letter_code
_entity_poly.pdbx_strand_id
1 'polypeptide(L)'
;MLTRFVKLWMAGLFTLGLMSFPAQAAEHGSANEAKAMVQKAIDAMKKHGVEATVAEINKRDGQYQDRDLYVVVYDMNGKNLAHLNPKMVGKEMFDLTDVDGKFFIRERIELVKAKGKAWQDYKFVNPTTKQIEPKSMYVEKFENVIVGCGIYK
;
A
#
# COMPACT_ATOMS: atom_id res chain seq x y z
N MET A 1 -60.61 2.59 52.88
CA MET A 1 -60.35 3.95 53.39
C MET A 1 -58.89 4.27 53.17
N LEU A 2 -58.60 5.37 52.45
CA LEU A 2 -57.32 6.13 52.36
C LEU A 2 -56.05 5.37 51.90
N THR A 3 -55.25 5.77 50.91
CA THR A 3 -55.21 6.96 50.04
C THR A 3 -54.26 6.66 48.87
N ARG A 4 -54.56 7.19 47.68
CA ARG A 4 -53.68 7.29 46.50
C ARG A 4 -52.43 8.09 46.85
N PHE A 5 -51.33 7.99 46.10
CA PHE A 5 -50.68 9.15 45.43
C PHE A 5 -49.53 8.70 44.54
N VAL A 6 -49.74 8.90 43.24
CA VAL A 6 -48.74 8.95 42.17
C VAL A 6 -47.73 10.07 42.48
N LYS A 7 -46.44 9.79 42.35
CA LYS A 7 -45.40 10.81 42.15
C LYS A 7 -44.59 10.47 40.90
N LEU A 8 -45.10 10.98 39.78
CA LEU A 8 -44.32 11.35 38.60
C LEU A 8 -43.48 12.61 38.92
N TRP A 9 -42.69 13.10 37.95
CA TRP A 9 -41.80 14.29 37.95
C TRP A 9 -40.35 13.97 38.40
N MET A 10 -39.26 14.23 37.67
CA MET A 10 -38.90 15.21 36.61
C MET A 10 -37.82 14.58 35.70
N ALA A 11 -37.96 14.65 34.37
CA ALA A 11 -37.36 15.66 33.50
C ALA A 11 -35.81 15.71 33.55
N GLY A 12 -35.18 15.09 32.56
CA GLY A 12 -33.76 15.22 32.26
C GLY A 12 -33.49 14.76 30.83
N LEU A 13 -33.92 15.55 29.83
CA LEU A 13 -33.41 15.39 28.47
C LEU A 13 -31.94 15.80 28.48
N PHE A 14 -31.05 14.83 28.66
CA PHE A 14 -29.65 14.97 28.30
C PHE A 14 -29.58 14.77 26.78
N THR A 15 -29.66 15.87 26.03
CA THR A 15 -29.26 15.88 24.62
C THR A 15 -27.76 15.59 24.56
N LEU A 16 -27.40 14.32 24.34
CA LEU A 16 -26.08 13.95 23.86
C LEU A 16 -25.92 14.61 22.49
N GLY A 17 -25.25 15.77 22.48
CA GLY A 17 -24.71 16.34 21.26
C GLY A 17 -23.74 15.34 20.66
N LEU A 18 -24.13 14.70 19.56
CA LEU A 18 -23.22 13.98 18.70
C LEU A 18 -22.22 14.99 18.16
N MET A 19 -21.07 15.12 18.83
CA MET A 19 -19.90 15.74 18.21
C MET A 19 -19.45 14.79 17.11
N SER A 20 -19.89 15.06 15.88
CA SER A 20 -19.32 14.48 14.69
C SER A 20 -17.89 14.98 14.58
N PHE A 21 -16.92 14.22 15.10
CA PHE A 21 -15.54 14.40 14.73
C PHE A 21 -15.45 14.10 13.22
N PRO A 22 -14.91 15.02 12.39
CA PRO A 22 -14.58 14.64 11.03
C PRO A 22 -13.61 13.46 11.13
N ALA A 23 -13.99 12.32 10.58
CA ALA A 23 -13.07 11.22 10.37
C ALA A 23 -11.96 11.78 9.47
N GLN A 24 -10.82 12.11 10.06
CA GLN A 24 -9.66 12.57 9.33
C GLN A 24 -9.25 11.41 8.44
N ALA A 25 -9.63 11.45 7.16
CA ALA A 25 -9.15 10.52 6.17
C ALA A 25 -7.62 10.56 6.26
N ALA A 26 -6.99 9.41 6.53
CA ALA A 26 -5.54 9.34 6.52
C ALA A 26 -5.08 9.83 5.14
N GLU A 27 -4.28 10.89 5.12
CA GLU A 27 -3.73 11.45 3.89
C GLU A 27 -3.01 10.32 3.14
N HIS A 28 -3.26 10.13 1.85
CA HIS A 28 -2.54 9.15 1.04
C HIS A 28 -1.04 9.44 1.06
N GLY A 29 -0.22 8.41 0.83
CA GLY A 29 1.20 8.61 0.59
C GLY A 29 1.45 9.50 -0.63
N SER A 30 2.48 10.33 -0.55
CA SER A 30 2.91 11.23 -1.60
C SER A 30 3.92 10.58 -2.55
N ALA A 31 4.04 11.15 -3.76
CA ALA A 31 5.02 10.68 -4.74
C ALA A 31 6.47 10.77 -4.24
N ASN A 32 6.77 11.75 -3.37
CA ASN A 32 8.10 11.92 -2.79
C ASN A 32 8.39 10.85 -1.73
N GLU A 33 7.42 10.52 -0.88
CA GLU A 33 7.55 9.43 0.09
C GLU A 33 7.71 8.06 -0.59
N ALA A 34 6.98 7.81 -1.68
CA ALA A 34 7.13 6.58 -2.47
C ALA A 34 8.56 6.44 -3.04
N LYS A 35 9.11 7.50 -3.63
CA LYS A 35 10.51 7.51 -4.11
C LYS A 35 11.51 7.31 -2.96
N ALA A 36 11.30 8.00 -1.84
CA ALA A 36 12.17 7.88 -0.67
C ALA A 36 12.16 6.45 -0.12
N MET A 37 11.00 5.78 -0.12
CA MET A 37 10.87 4.39 0.33
C MET A 37 11.58 3.40 -0.61
N VAL A 38 11.53 3.62 -1.93
CA VAL A 38 12.33 2.84 -2.90
C VAL A 38 13.82 3.05 -2.67
N GLN A 39 14.26 4.30 -2.48
CA GLN A 39 15.67 4.60 -2.23
C GLN A 39 16.17 3.95 -0.93
N LYS A 40 15.36 4.00 0.13
CA LYS A 40 15.64 3.33 1.41
C LYS A 40 15.85 1.82 1.22
N ALA A 41 15.00 1.16 0.44
CA ALA A 41 15.14 -0.26 0.15
C ALA A 41 16.41 -0.55 -0.68
N ILE A 42 16.70 0.27 -1.69
CA ILE A 42 17.92 0.14 -2.50
C ILE A 42 19.18 0.33 -1.65
N ASP A 43 19.20 1.30 -0.74
CA ASP A 43 20.34 1.53 0.14
C ASP A 43 20.54 0.38 1.14
N ALA A 44 19.45 -0.22 1.62
CA ALA A 44 19.52 -1.46 2.38
C ALA A 44 20.07 -2.61 1.52
N MET A 45 19.68 -2.74 0.25
CA MET A 45 20.23 -3.76 -0.66
C MET A 45 21.73 -3.56 -0.90
N LYS A 46 22.20 -2.32 -1.08
CA LYS A 46 23.64 -2.03 -1.20
C LYS A 46 24.43 -2.42 0.06
N LYS A 47 23.84 -2.24 1.25
CA LYS A 47 24.52 -2.45 2.53
C LYS A 47 24.46 -3.89 3.02
N HIS A 48 23.34 -4.57 2.77
CA HIS A 48 23.02 -5.87 3.37
C HIS A 48 22.81 -6.98 2.34
N GLY A 49 22.79 -6.65 1.05
CA GLY A 49 22.47 -7.56 -0.02
C GLY A 49 20.97 -7.63 -0.33
N VAL A 50 20.66 -8.05 -1.56
CA VAL A 50 19.29 -8.16 -2.07
C VAL A 50 18.47 -9.16 -1.25
N GLU A 51 19.00 -10.36 -1.00
CA GLU A 51 18.28 -11.44 -0.32
C GLU A 51 17.89 -11.06 1.11
N ALA A 52 18.83 -10.54 1.91
CA ALA A 52 18.57 -10.11 3.28
C ALA A 52 17.53 -8.98 3.33
N THR A 53 17.59 -8.05 2.38
CA THR A 53 16.63 -6.94 2.29
C THR A 53 15.24 -7.42 1.87
N VAL A 54 15.14 -8.33 0.90
CA VAL A 54 13.88 -8.96 0.50
C VAL A 54 13.24 -9.71 1.67
N ALA A 55 14.03 -10.46 2.45
CA ALA A 55 13.56 -11.14 3.65
C ALA A 55 13.00 -10.14 4.68
N GLU A 56 13.66 -8.99 4.86
CA GLU A 56 13.18 -7.91 5.74
C GLU A 56 11.88 -7.28 5.23
N ILE A 57 11.76 -6.99 3.93
CA ILE A 57 10.54 -6.42 3.33
C ILE A 57 9.33 -7.36 3.51
N ASN A 58 9.55 -8.68 3.48
CA ASN A 58 8.51 -9.67 3.65
C ASN A 58 8.05 -9.89 5.11
N LYS A 59 8.72 -9.27 6.09
CA LYS A 59 8.25 -9.29 7.48
C LYS A 59 6.98 -8.45 7.61
N ARG A 60 6.05 -8.93 8.45
CA ARG A 60 4.86 -8.16 8.81
C ARG A 60 5.27 -6.91 9.61
N ASP A 61 4.55 -5.81 9.40
CA ASP A 61 4.69 -4.56 10.15
C ASP A 61 6.13 -4.01 10.13
N GLY A 62 6.84 -4.27 9.03
CA GLY A 62 8.22 -3.82 8.82
C GLY A 62 8.32 -2.36 8.40
N GLN A 63 9.56 -1.87 8.37
CA GLN A 63 9.89 -0.48 8.06
C GLN A 63 9.69 -0.03 6.59
N TYR A 64 9.04 -0.87 5.78
CA TYR A 64 8.81 -0.71 4.33
C TYR A 64 7.32 -0.62 3.98
N GLN A 65 6.52 -0.22 4.96
CA GLN A 65 5.10 0.09 4.83
C GLN A 65 4.80 1.37 5.62
N ASP A 66 4.00 2.26 5.05
CA ASP A 66 3.41 3.42 5.72
C ASP A 66 2.07 3.73 5.04
N ARG A 67 0.96 3.72 5.79
CA ARG A 67 -0.41 3.90 5.25
C ARG A 67 -0.64 2.99 4.02
N ASP A 68 -0.78 3.58 2.83
CA ASP A 68 -0.97 2.90 1.53
C ASP A 68 0.33 2.68 0.74
N LEU A 69 1.46 3.23 1.21
CA LEU A 69 2.80 2.98 0.67
C LEU A 69 3.33 1.64 1.16
N TYR A 70 3.87 0.86 0.23
CA TYR A 70 4.60 -0.36 0.55
C TYR A 70 5.62 -0.65 -0.54
N VAL A 71 6.76 -1.23 -0.15
CA VAL A 71 7.77 -1.70 -1.10
C VAL A 71 7.35 -3.05 -1.69
N VAL A 72 7.59 -3.20 -2.98
CA VAL A 72 7.56 -4.48 -3.68
C VAL A 72 8.89 -4.72 -4.37
N VAL A 73 9.24 -5.99 -4.52
CA VAL A 73 10.43 -6.39 -5.28
C VAL A 73 10.02 -7.47 -6.28
N TYR A 74 10.50 -7.35 -7.51
CA TYR A 74 10.35 -8.35 -8.56
C TYR A 74 11.72 -8.72 -9.12
N ASP A 75 11.88 -9.93 -9.64
CA ASP A 75 13.00 -10.21 -10.53
C ASP A 75 12.75 -9.66 -11.94
N MET A 76 13.73 -9.79 -12.83
CA MET A 76 13.63 -9.32 -14.22
C MET A 76 12.75 -10.19 -15.14
N ASN A 77 12.18 -11.29 -14.63
CA ASN A 77 11.25 -12.18 -15.33
C ASN A 77 9.79 -11.99 -14.86
N GLY A 78 9.56 -11.18 -13.84
CA GLY A 78 8.23 -10.88 -13.32
C GLY A 78 7.80 -11.75 -12.15
N LYS A 79 8.71 -12.51 -11.54
CA LYS A 79 8.44 -13.17 -10.27
C LYS A 79 8.42 -12.15 -9.15
N ASN A 80 7.38 -12.17 -8.32
CA ASN A 80 7.31 -11.31 -7.15
C ASN A 80 8.18 -11.88 -6.02
N LEU A 81 9.20 -11.14 -5.60
CA LEU A 81 10.13 -11.53 -4.52
C LEU A 81 9.70 -10.96 -3.17
N ALA A 82 9.09 -9.77 -3.17
CA ALA A 82 8.55 -9.17 -1.97
C ALA A 82 7.25 -8.40 -2.23
N HIS A 83 6.31 -8.52 -1.28
CA HIS A 83 5.02 -7.85 -1.36
C HIS A 83 4.29 -7.82 0.00
N LEU A 84 3.57 -6.73 0.28
CA LEU A 84 2.77 -6.58 1.50
C LEU A 84 1.75 -7.71 1.71
N ASN A 85 1.10 -8.15 0.64
CA ASN A 85 0.27 -9.36 0.63
C ASN A 85 1.16 -10.61 0.46
N PRO A 86 1.31 -11.47 1.49
CA PRO A 86 2.19 -12.64 1.42
C PRO A 86 1.77 -13.67 0.37
N LYS A 87 0.50 -13.67 -0.05
CA LYS A 87 0.01 -14.58 -1.10
C LYS A 87 0.58 -14.28 -2.49
N MET A 88 1.12 -13.07 -2.68
CA MET A 88 1.77 -12.66 -3.93
C MET A 88 3.24 -13.09 -3.99
N VAL A 89 3.88 -13.31 -2.85
CA VAL A 89 5.31 -13.64 -2.78
C VAL A 89 5.55 -15.00 -3.45
N GLY A 90 6.55 -15.05 -4.34
CA GLY A 90 6.96 -16.20 -5.12
C GLY A 90 6.11 -16.48 -6.35
N LYS A 91 5.07 -15.69 -6.64
CA LYS A 91 4.23 -15.86 -7.82
C LYS A 91 4.89 -15.31 -9.08
N GLU A 92 4.71 -16.02 -10.18
CA GLU A 92 5.01 -15.53 -11.53
C GLU A 92 3.89 -14.59 -11.97
N MET A 93 4.22 -13.31 -12.15
CA MET A 93 3.23 -12.26 -12.40
C MET A 93 3.37 -11.64 -13.78
N PHE A 94 4.25 -12.19 -14.65
CA PHE A 94 4.51 -11.66 -15.98
C PHE A 94 3.23 -11.46 -16.80
N ASP A 95 2.27 -12.39 -16.68
CA ASP A 95 1.02 -12.36 -17.45
C ASP A 95 -0.18 -11.80 -16.65
N LEU A 96 0.06 -11.28 -15.45
CA LEU A 96 -0.98 -10.67 -14.65
C LEU A 96 -1.44 -9.37 -15.30
N THR A 97 -2.75 -9.23 -15.49
CA THR A 97 -3.39 -8.00 -15.92
C THR A 97 -4.04 -7.27 -14.76
N ASP A 98 -4.18 -5.95 -14.88
CA ASP A 98 -5.12 -5.22 -14.05
C ASP A 98 -6.57 -5.43 -14.56
N VAL A 99 -7.53 -4.73 -13.92
CA VAL A 99 -8.96 -4.83 -14.26
C VAL A 99 -9.31 -4.33 -15.66
N ASP A 100 -8.44 -3.53 -16.29
CA ASP A 100 -8.66 -2.99 -17.63
C ASP A 100 -7.93 -3.84 -18.70
N GLY A 101 -7.34 -4.98 -18.30
CA GLY A 101 -6.61 -5.87 -19.21
C GLY A 101 -5.16 -5.47 -19.46
N LYS A 102 -4.60 -4.52 -18.71
CA LYS A 102 -3.22 -4.05 -18.89
C LYS A 102 -2.21 -5.01 -18.26
N PHE A 103 -1.26 -5.51 -19.05
CA PHE A 103 -0.11 -6.31 -18.58
C PHE A 103 0.95 -5.46 -17.84
N PHE A 104 0.60 -4.94 -16.66
CA PHE A 104 1.42 -3.96 -15.95
C PHE A 104 2.78 -4.53 -15.49
N ILE A 105 2.94 -5.84 -15.27
CA ILE A 105 4.27 -6.39 -14.95
C ILE A 105 5.17 -6.45 -16.19
N ARG A 106 4.65 -6.79 -17.38
CA ARG A 106 5.44 -6.76 -18.62
C ARG A 106 5.92 -5.34 -18.93
N GLU A 107 5.00 -4.37 -18.92
CA GLU A 107 5.33 -2.96 -19.15
C GLU A 107 6.36 -2.46 -18.12
N ARG A 108 6.27 -2.89 -16.85
CA ARG A 108 7.25 -2.50 -15.82
C ARG A 108 8.65 -2.96 -16.18
N ILE A 109 8.78 -4.22 -16.58
CA ILE A 109 10.06 -4.82 -16.97
C ILE A 109 10.64 -4.08 -18.19
N GLU A 110 9.80 -3.77 -19.18
CA GLU A 110 10.20 -2.99 -20.35
C GLU A 110 10.70 -1.59 -19.98
N LEU A 111 9.96 -0.87 -19.13
CA LEU A 111 10.31 0.46 -18.67
C LEU A 111 11.66 0.49 -17.95
N VAL A 112 11.91 -0.45 -17.04
CA VAL A 112 13.19 -0.48 -16.30
C VAL A 112 14.34 -1.01 -17.15
N LYS A 113 14.10 -1.90 -18.11
CA LYS A 113 15.11 -2.29 -19.11
C LYS A 113 15.55 -1.11 -19.96
N ALA A 114 14.60 -0.25 -20.36
CA ALA A 114 14.88 0.89 -21.22
C ALA A 114 15.49 2.09 -20.47
N LYS A 115 15.02 2.38 -19.24
CA LYS A 115 15.32 3.65 -18.55
C LYS A 115 15.99 3.49 -17.20
N GLY A 116 16.09 2.28 -16.66
CA GLY A 116 16.56 2.01 -15.29
C GLY A 116 15.56 2.39 -14.20
N LYS A 117 14.77 3.46 -14.39
CA LYS A 117 13.70 3.91 -13.49
C LYS A 117 12.53 4.51 -14.24
N ALA A 118 11.32 4.40 -13.69
CA ALA A 118 10.12 4.94 -14.30
C ALA A 118 8.99 5.16 -13.29
N TRP A 119 8.03 5.98 -13.69
CA TRP A 119 6.67 5.93 -13.15
C TRP A 119 5.78 5.13 -14.11
N GLN A 120 4.88 4.34 -13.54
CA GLN A 120 3.95 3.48 -14.25
C GLN A 120 2.56 3.58 -13.65
N ASP A 121 1.55 3.78 -14.49
CA ASP A 121 0.15 3.85 -14.06
C ASP A 121 -0.59 2.54 -14.37
N TYR A 122 -1.34 2.03 -13.40
CA TYR A 122 -2.22 0.85 -13.53
C TYR A 122 -3.27 0.86 -12.40
N LYS A 123 -4.23 -0.07 -12.42
CA LYS A 123 -5.19 -0.22 -11.30
C LYS A 123 -4.83 -1.39 -10.39
N PHE A 124 -4.99 -1.21 -9.08
CA PHE A 124 -4.74 -2.27 -8.12
C PHE A 124 -5.57 -2.13 -6.85
N VAL A 125 -5.67 -3.20 -6.07
CA VAL A 125 -6.33 -3.15 -4.76
C VAL A 125 -5.54 -2.24 -3.82
N ASN A 126 -6.17 -1.21 -3.27
CA ASN A 126 -5.62 -0.38 -2.21
C ASN A 126 -5.63 -1.16 -0.88
N PRO A 127 -4.49 -1.29 -0.18
CA PRO A 127 -4.42 -2.07 1.06
C PRO A 127 -5.23 -1.45 2.21
N THR A 128 -5.54 -0.16 2.16
CA THR A 128 -6.28 0.57 3.19
C THR A 128 -7.78 0.49 2.93
N THR A 129 -8.24 0.85 1.73
CA THR A 129 -9.68 0.90 1.40
C THR A 129 -10.26 -0.45 0.94
N LYS A 130 -9.38 -1.38 0.51
CA LYS A 130 -9.72 -2.66 -0.12
C LYS A 130 -10.43 -2.54 -1.47
N GLN A 131 -10.48 -1.34 -2.05
CA GLN A 131 -11.08 -1.09 -3.36
C GLN A 131 -10.02 -1.14 -4.46
N ILE A 132 -10.45 -1.35 -5.71
CA ILE A 132 -9.57 -1.25 -6.87
C ILE A 132 -9.51 0.20 -7.29
N GLU A 133 -8.33 0.79 -7.22
CA GLU A 133 -8.10 2.22 -7.44
C GLU A 133 -6.96 2.43 -8.44
N PRO A 134 -6.93 3.58 -9.15
CA PRO A 134 -5.77 3.97 -9.93
C PRO A 134 -4.54 4.13 -9.03
N LYS A 135 -3.40 3.64 -9.51
CA LYS A 135 -2.12 3.68 -8.81
C LYS A 135 -1.03 4.19 -9.75
N SER A 136 -0.20 5.12 -9.27
CA SER A 136 1.07 5.47 -9.89
C SER A 136 2.21 4.82 -9.13
N MET A 137 3.01 4.01 -9.81
CA MET A 137 4.09 3.21 -9.22
C MET A 137 5.44 3.71 -9.69
N TYR A 138 6.28 4.13 -8.74
CA TYR A 138 7.68 4.38 -9.00
C TYR A 138 8.44 3.06 -8.92
N VAL A 139 9.27 2.81 -9.92
CA VAL A 139 10.13 1.62 -10.00
C VAL A 139 11.55 2.02 -10.36
N GLU A 140 12.51 1.30 -9.79
CA GLU A 140 13.92 1.46 -10.05
C GLU A 140 14.60 0.09 -10.08
N LYS A 141 15.43 -0.12 -11.10
CA LYS A 141 16.25 -1.32 -11.25
C LYS A 141 17.46 -1.20 -10.33
N PHE A 142 17.69 -2.25 -9.54
CA PHE A 142 18.93 -2.43 -8.79
C PHE A 142 19.44 -3.84 -9.07
N GLU A 143 20.65 -3.95 -9.62
CA GLU A 143 21.19 -5.24 -10.11
C GLU A 143 20.20 -5.99 -11.02
N ASN A 144 19.75 -7.18 -10.59
CA ASN A 144 18.81 -8.03 -11.31
C ASN A 144 17.40 -8.04 -10.68
N VAL A 145 17.06 -7.01 -9.92
CA VAL A 145 15.71 -6.83 -9.34
C VAL A 145 15.12 -5.46 -9.68
N ILE A 146 13.80 -5.39 -9.56
CA ILE A 146 13.00 -4.19 -9.71
C ILE A 146 12.42 -3.88 -8.33
N VAL A 147 12.78 -2.72 -7.78
CA VAL A 147 12.25 -2.22 -6.51
C VAL A 147 11.21 -1.16 -6.81
N GLY A 148 10.07 -1.19 -6.12
CA GLY A 148 9.04 -0.19 -6.36
C GLY A 148 8.14 0.12 -5.17
N CYS A 149 7.55 1.31 -5.21
CA CYS A 149 6.55 1.80 -4.28
C CYS A 149 5.67 2.79 -5.04
N GLY A 150 4.39 2.89 -4.67
CA GLY A 150 3.44 3.70 -5.44
C GLY A 150 2.33 4.28 -4.60
N ILE A 151 1.69 5.28 -5.18
CA ILE A 151 0.61 6.07 -4.57
C ILE A 151 -0.71 5.75 -5.24
N TYR A 152 -1.78 5.71 -4.45
CA TYR A 152 -3.15 5.63 -4.97
C TYR A 152 -3.69 7.04 -5.24
N LYS A 153 -4.61 7.18 -6.20
CA LYS A 153 -5.18 8.44 -6.66
C LYS A 153 -6.65 8.57 -6.30
#